data_AF-A0A537HQL9-F1
#
_entry.id   AF-A0A537HQL9-F1
#
_cell.length_a   1.000
_cell.length_b   1.000
_cell.length_c   1.000
_cell.angle_alpha   90.00
_cell.angle_beta   90.00
_cell.angle_gamma   90.00
#
_symmetry.space_group_name_H-M   'P 1'
#
loop_
_entity.id
_entity.type
_entity.pdbx_description
1 polymer ?
#
loop_
_entity_poly.entity_id
_entity_poly.type
_entity_poly.pdbx_seq_one_letter_code
_entity_poly.pdbx_strand_id
1 'polypeptide(L)'
;MGEEEQTLKRDVGWYGSFSMGYADVGADVFIALGLVALYAGGRAPLAFLVAAITYVSTGLAYAELATTYPYAGGAHIYSMKAFNDLAGFVAGWAVMLDYTVDIALFSLASAGYLTFFFPSIASSNEKVGLLAASLVIILLLLNIVGIRLSSLLNEVLVGLGIVVQSIILILSLTLNFNWGFFVQQVLNFGVDKPQPGIEYFLPNVHFSLQNFIYAMTIAMSSFIGIESIAQAAEETRK
;
A
#
# COMPACT_ATOMS: atom_id res chain seq x y z
N MET A 1 -43.24 -4.89 2.27
CA MET A 1 -42.09 -5.70 2.72
C MET A 1 -41.03 -4.71 3.13
N GLY A 2 -40.86 -4.49 4.43
CA GLY A 2 -39.74 -3.69 4.92
C GLY A 2 -38.49 -4.55 4.78
N GLU A 3 -37.55 -4.12 3.97
CA GLU A 3 -36.19 -4.65 4.04
C GLU A 3 -35.69 -4.30 5.44
N GLU A 4 -35.52 -5.30 6.30
CA GLU A 4 -34.70 -5.13 7.50
C GLU A 4 -33.30 -4.75 7.00
N GLU A 5 -32.94 -3.47 7.09
CA GLU A 5 -31.55 -3.03 6.88
C GLU A 5 -30.69 -3.88 7.81
N GLN A 6 -29.96 -4.84 7.25
CA GLN A 6 -28.99 -5.63 7.99
C GLN A 6 -27.88 -4.68 8.43
N THR A 7 -28.05 -4.07 9.60
CA THR A 7 -27.03 -3.20 10.18
C THR A 7 -25.84 -4.03 10.64
N LEU A 8 -24.64 -3.66 10.18
CA LEU A 8 -23.41 -4.31 10.59
C LEU A 8 -23.14 -4.09 12.09
N LYS A 9 -22.53 -5.07 12.75
CA LYS A 9 -22.26 -4.99 14.19
C LYS A 9 -21.07 -4.06 14.44
N ARG A 10 -21.31 -2.99 15.22
CA ARG A 10 -20.28 -2.00 15.60
C ARG A 10 -19.30 -2.53 16.65
N ASP A 11 -18.32 -3.31 16.22
CA ASP A 11 -17.32 -3.90 17.12
C ASP A 11 -15.91 -3.31 16.96
N VAL A 12 -15.63 -2.54 15.91
CA VAL A 12 -14.31 -1.96 15.66
C VAL A 12 -14.13 -0.68 16.48
N GLY A 13 -13.19 -0.67 17.42
CA GLY A 13 -12.82 0.54 18.17
C GLY A 13 -11.77 1.38 17.42
N TRP A 14 -11.44 2.57 17.95
CA TRP A 14 -10.43 3.47 17.36
C TRP A 14 -9.08 2.78 17.10
N TYR A 15 -8.67 1.88 17.99
CA TYR A 15 -7.44 1.10 17.83
C TYR A 15 -7.52 0.10 16.68
N GLY A 16 -8.70 -0.50 16.48
CA GLY A 16 -8.97 -1.38 15.34
C GLY A 16 -8.90 -0.63 14.02
N SER A 17 -9.54 0.54 13.93
CA SER A 17 -9.46 1.42 12.75
C SER A 17 -8.02 1.88 12.47
N PHE A 18 -7.27 2.27 13.50
CA PHE A 18 -5.84 2.61 13.36
C PHE A 18 -5.02 1.42 12.87
N SER A 19 -5.20 0.24 13.46
CA SER A 19 -4.47 -0.97 13.06
C SER A 19 -4.76 -1.38 11.62
N MET A 20 -5.97 -1.13 11.12
CA MET A 20 -6.34 -1.42 9.73
C MET A 20 -5.54 -0.57 8.75
N GLY A 21 -5.56 0.77 8.93
CA GLY A 21 -4.76 1.66 8.08
C GLY A 21 -3.26 1.44 8.24
N TYR A 22 -2.79 1.10 9.44
CA TYR A 22 -1.38 0.76 9.66
C TYR A 22 -0.98 -0.53 8.93
N ALA A 23 -1.82 -1.56 8.95
CA ALA A 23 -1.53 -2.83 8.27
C ALA A 23 -1.42 -2.63 6.75
N ASP A 24 -2.30 -1.83 6.17
CA ASP A 24 -2.32 -1.55 4.73
C ASP A 24 -1.02 -0.83 4.30
N VAL A 25 -0.70 0.32 4.94
CA VAL A 25 0.54 1.08 4.65
C VAL A 25 1.80 0.30 5.05
N GLY A 26 1.72 -0.50 6.11
CA GLY A 26 2.86 -1.27 6.63
C GLY A 26 3.30 -2.39 5.69
N ALA A 27 2.35 -3.02 4.99
CA ALA A 27 2.64 -4.06 4.01
C ALA A 27 3.38 -3.49 2.77
N ASP A 28 3.03 -2.28 2.37
CA ASP A 28 3.61 -1.61 1.20
C ASP A 28 5.11 -1.37 1.28
N VAL A 29 5.64 -1.16 2.49
CA VAL A 29 7.06 -0.92 2.72
C VAL A 29 7.92 -2.07 2.17
N PHE A 30 7.40 -3.30 2.23
CA PHE A 30 8.12 -4.47 1.71
C PHE A 30 8.20 -4.47 0.19
N ILE A 31 7.25 -3.86 -0.52
CA ILE A 31 7.28 -3.84 -1.99
C ILE A 31 8.03 -2.61 -2.49
N ALA A 32 7.61 -1.44 -2.04
CA ALA A 32 7.99 -0.19 -2.68
C ALA A 32 9.36 0.33 -2.25
N LEU A 33 9.80 0.08 -1.01
CA LEU A 33 11.05 0.68 -0.48
C LEU A 33 12.26 0.41 -1.38
N GLY A 34 12.42 -0.84 -1.83
CA GLY A 34 13.51 -1.25 -2.70
C GLY A 34 13.44 -0.60 -4.08
N LEU A 35 12.24 -0.54 -4.67
CA LEU A 35 12.02 0.08 -5.98
C LEU A 35 12.22 1.59 -5.94
N VAL A 36 11.67 2.27 -4.94
CA VAL A 36 11.87 3.72 -4.75
C VAL A 36 13.36 4.01 -4.54
N ALA A 37 14.07 3.22 -3.73
CA ALA A 37 15.52 3.37 -3.57
C ALA A 37 16.30 3.12 -4.87
N LEU A 38 15.89 2.16 -5.69
CA LEU A 38 16.50 1.86 -6.99
C LEU A 38 16.40 3.05 -7.96
N TYR A 39 15.24 3.73 -8.01
CA TYR A 39 14.99 4.80 -8.97
C TYR A 39 15.35 6.20 -8.42
N ALA A 40 14.99 6.51 -7.18
CA ALA A 40 15.30 7.80 -6.55
C ALA A 40 16.70 7.88 -5.94
N GLY A 41 17.39 6.74 -5.75
CA GLY A 41 18.67 6.69 -5.06
C GLY A 41 18.58 7.30 -3.66
N GLY A 42 19.57 8.12 -3.29
CA GLY A 42 19.57 8.82 -2.01
C GLY A 42 18.43 9.83 -1.80
N ARG A 43 17.65 10.14 -2.86
CA ARG A 43 16.46 11.02 -2.78
C ARG A 43 15.19 10.25 -2.39
N ALA A 44 15.25 8.95 -2.17
CA ALA A 44 14.10 8.14 -1.76
C ALA A 44 13.31 8.74 -0.56
N PRO A 45 13.96 9.28 0.51
CA PRO A 45 13.22 9.93 1.60
C PRO A 45 12.37 11.11 1.13
N LEU A 46 12.86 11.88 0.15
CA LEU A 46 12.11 13.00 -0.42
C LEU A 46 10.92 12.51 -1.25
N ALA A 47 11.08 11.41 -2.00
CA ALA A 47 9.98 10.80 -2.75
C ALA A 47 8.86 10.33 -1.80
N PHE A 48 9.23 9.63 -0.72
CA PHE A 48 8.28 9.22 0.33
C PHE A 48 7.67 10.42 1.06
N LEU A 49 8.41 11.51 1.29
CA LEU A 49 7.87 12.72 1.92
C LEU A 49 6.77 13.37 1.06
N VAL A 50 6.99 13.49 -0.25
CA VAL A 50 5.98 14.03 -1.17
C VAL A 50 4.74 13.14 -1.22
N ALA A 51 4.93 11.82 -1.28
CA ALA A 51 3.83 10.86 -1.23
C ALA A 51 3.07 10.94 0.10
N ALA A 52 3.76 11.03 1.24
CA ALA A 52 3.16 11.15 2.56
C ALA A 52 2.34 12.44 2.73
N ILE A 53 2.81 13.58 2.21
CA ILE A 53 2.05 14.84 2.23
C ILE A 53 0.72 14.69 1.48
N THR A 54 0.77 14.06 0.30
CA THR A 54 -0.41 13.78 -0.51
C THR A 54 -1.37 12.86 0.24
N TYR A 55 -0.85 11.78 0.82
CA TYR A 55 -1.63 10.82 1.61
C TYR A 55 -2.29 11.45 2.83
N VAL A 56 -1.57 12.25 3.62
CA VAL A 56 -2.13 12.93 4.79
C VAL A 56 -3.22 13.91 4.38
N SER A 57 -3.04 14.63 3.29
CA SER A 57 -4.05 15.55 2.77
C SER A 57 -5.34 14.80 2.38
N THR A 58 -5.20 13.66 1.70
CA THR A 58 -6.32 12.77 1.37
C THR A 58 -6.96 12.20 2.64
N GLY A 59 -6.16 11.73 3.61
CA GLY A 59 -6.63 11.15 4.86
C GLY A 59 -7.44 12.13 5.71
N LEU A 60 -7.05 13.41 5.74
CA LEU A 60 -7.82 14.46 6.41
C LEU A 60 -9.18 14.69 5.73
N ALA A 61 -9.23 14.71 4.40
CA ALA A 61 -10.49 14.82 3.66
C ALA A 61 -11.39 13.60 3.90
N TYR A 62 -10.82 12.39 3.91
CA TYR A 62 -11.54 11.17 4.23
C TYR A 62 -12.06 11.15 5.67
N ALA A 63 -11.30 11.70 6.65
CA ALA A 63 -11.76 11.79 8.02
C ALA A 63 -13.00 12.72 8.17
N GLU A 64 -13.01 13.85 7.48
CA GLU A 64 -14.16 14.76 7.43
C GLU A 64 -15.38 14.09 6.76
N LEU A 65 -15.16 13.39 5.65
CA LEU A 65 -16.23 12.71 4.91
C LEU A 65 -16.76 11.48 5.63
N ALA A 66 -15.92 10.70 6.30
CA ALA A 66 -16.33 9.52 7.07
C ALA A 66 -17.19 9.89 8.30
N THR A 67 -16.93 11.05 8.90
CA THR A 67 -17.76 11.56 10.01
C THR A 67 -19.07 12.18 9.52
N THR A 68 -19.07 12.80 8.33
CA THR A 68 -20.26 13.41 7.72
C THR A 68 -21.21 12.37 7.11
N TYR A 69 -20.65 11.36 6.44
CA TYR A 69 -21.36 10.29 5.75
C TYR A 69 -20.89 8.92 6.28
N PRO A 70 -21.33 8.50 7.48
CA PRO A 70 -20.88 7.28 8.15
C PRO A 70 -21.57 6.03 7.58
N TYR A 71 -21.48 5.86 6.27
CA TYR A 71 -22.03 4.74 5.51
C TYR A 71 -20.90 3.88 4.96
N ALA A 72 -21.14 2.59 4.85
CA ALA A 72 -20.23 1.68 4.16
C ALA A 72 -20.22 2.03 2.67
N GLY A 73 -19.01 2.19 2.11
CA GLY A 73 -18.82 2.45 0.68
C GLY A 73 -17.79 3.52 0.32
N GLY A 74 -17.23 4.23 1.30
CA GLY A 74 -16.06 5.12 1.12
C GLY A 74 -16.17 6.06 -0.09
N ALA A 75 -15.18 6.01 -0.98
CA ALA A 75 -15.05 6.91 -2.14
C ALA A 75 -16.28 6.92 -3.07
N HIS A 76 -16.98 5.79 -3.22
CA HIS A 76 -18.20 5.70 -4.03
C HIS A 76 -19.30 6.61 -3.46
N ILE A 77 -19.57 6.49 -2.15
CA ILE A 77 -20.60 7.29 -1.47
C ILE A 77 -20.19 8.77 -1.44
N TYR A 78 -18.93 9.06 -1.16
CA TYR A 78 -18.44 10.45 -1.08
C TYR A 78 -18.56 11.15 -2.44
N SER A 79 -18.15 10.48 -3.53
CA SER A 79 -18.23 11.04 -4.89
C SER A 79 -19.68 11.19 -5.35
N MET A 80 -20.56 10.24 -5.01
CA MET A 80 -21.98 10.31 -5.30
C MET A 80 -22.64 11.50 -4.60
N LYS A 81 -22.33 11.72 -3.32
CA LYS A 81 -22.89 12.83 -2.52
C LYS A 81 -22.34 14.19 -2.93
N ALA A 82 -21.08 14.26 -3.34
CA ALA A 82 -20.45 15.51 -3.75
C ALA A 82 -20.87 15.96 -5.16
N PHE A 83 -21.08 15.01 -6.08
CA PHE A 83 -21.32 15.31 -7.50
C PHE A 83 -22.65 14.75 -8.01
N ASN A 84 -22.70 13.46 -8.33
CA ASN A 84 -23.88 12.75 -8.84
C ASN A 84 -23.63 11.22 -8.90
N ASP A 85 -24.67 10.47 -9.27
CA ASP A 85 -24.63 9.00 -9.39
C ASP A 85 -23.57 8.48 -10.37
N LEU A 86 -23.30 9.20 -11.47
CA LEU A 86 -22.27 8.81 -12.43
C LEU A 86 -20.87 8.92 -11.84
N ALA A 87 -20.58 9.99 -11.10
CA ALA A 87 -19.31 10.15 -10.40
C ALA A 87 -19.12 9.08 -9.30
N GLY A 88 -20.20 8.76 -8.57
CA GLY A 88 -20.23 7.64 -7.64
C GLY A 88 -19.89 6.32 -8.33
N PHE A 89 -20.57 5.99 -9.42
CA PHE A 89 -20.35 4.79 -10.21
C PHE A 89 -18.90 4.66 -10.70
N VAL A 90 -18.33 5.73 -11.26
CA VAL A 90 -16.94 5.74 -11.72
C VAL A 90 -15.96 5.52 -10.56
N ALA A 91 -16.18 6.18 -9.43
CA ALA A 91 -15.35 5.98 -8.23
C ALA A 91 -15.45 4.55 -7.70
N GLY A 92 -16.65 3.95 -7.68
CA GLY A 92 -16.84 2.55 -7.29
C GLY A 92 -16.09 1.57 -8.20
N TRP A 93 -16.15 1.77 -9.52
CA TRP A 93 -15.37 0.97 -10.46
C TRP A 93 -13.86 1.16 -10.31
N ALA A 94 -13.41 2.39 -10.06
CA ALA A 94 -12.00 2.68 -9.83
C ALA A 94 -11.50 1.93 -8.59
N VAL A 95 -12.23 1.99 -7.47
CA VAL A 95 -11.90 1.26 -6.24
C VAL A 95 -11.90 -0.25 -6.45
N MET A 96 -12.87 -0.80 -7.21
CA MET A 96 -12.89 -2.24 -7.51
C MET A 96 -11.66 -2.69 -8.32
N LEU A 97 -11.26 -1.89 -9.31
CA LEU A 97 -10.07 -2.17 -10.10
C LEU A 97 -8.79 -2.04 -9.28
N ASP A 98 -8.72 -1.04 -8.41
CA ASP A 98 -7.62 -0.80 -7.47
C ASP A 98 -7.35 -2.03 -6.60
N TYR A 99 -8.37 -2.52 -5.86
CA TYR A 99 -8.24 -3.75 -5.07
C TYR A 99 -7.86 -4.98 -5.91
N THR A 100 -8.33 -5.06 -7.16
CA THR A 100 -7.98 -6.18 -8.05
C THR A 100 -6.49 -6.15 -8.41
N VAL A 101 -5.95 -4.96 -8.69
CA VAL A 101 -4.52 -4.75 -8.97
C VAL A 101 -3.70 -5.03 -7.72
N ASP A 102 -4.13 -4.56 -6.54
CA ASP A 102 -3.44 -4.79 -5.27
C ASP A 102 -3.32 -6.28 -4.94
N ILE A 103 -4.42 -7.04 -5.05
CA ILE A 103 -4.39 -8.49 -4.80
C ILE A 103 -3.35 -9.17 -5.70
N ALA A 104 -3.27 -8.79 -6.98
CA ALA A 104 -2.29 -9.32 -7.91
C ALA A 104 -0.86 -8.89 -7.54
N LEU A 105 -0.66 -7.61 -7.22
CA LEU A 105 0.63 -7.02 -6.84
C LEU A 105 1.20 -7.69 -5.58
N PHE A 106 0.44 -7.72 -4.49
CA PHE A 106 0.87 -8.30 -3.23
C PHE A 106 1.11 -9.80 -3.32
N SER A 107 0.30 -10.51 -4.10
CA SER A 107 0.53 -11.94 -4.34
C SER A 107 1.82 -12.20 -5.11
N LEU A 108 2.09 -11.41 -6.15
CA LEU A 108 3.33 -11.52 -6.92
C LEU A 108 4.55 -11.17 -6.07
N ALA A 109 4.48 -10.11 -5.27
CA ALA A 109 5.54 -9.73 -4.35
C ALA A 109 5.82 -10.83 -3.31
N SER A 110 4.76 -11.39 -2.70
CA SER A 110 4.86 -12.49 -1.74
C SER A 110 5.49 -13.74 -2.36
N ALA A 111 5.06 -14.11 -3.58
CA ALA A 111 5.67 -15.20 -4.34
C ALA A 111 7.16 -14.93 -4.61
N GLY A 112 7.51 -13.68 -4.96
CA GLY A 112 8.89 -13.22 -5.14
C GLY A 112 9.74 -13.46 -3.90
N TYR A 113 9.28 -13.08 -2.72
CA TYR A 113 9.96 -13.34 -1.45
C TYR A 113 10.13 -14.83 -1.16
N LEU A 114 9.11 -15.66 -1.44
CA LEU A 114 9.17 -17.10 -1.23
C LEU A 114 10.22 -17.79 -2.12
N THR A 115 10.54 -17.22 -3.29
CA THR A 115 11.57 -17.79 -4.17
C THR A 115 12.96 -17.84 -3.53
N PHE A 116 13.23 -17.00 -2.53
CA PHE A 116 14.47 -17.05 -1.76
C PHE A 116 14.64 -18.41 -1.04
N PHE A 117 13.55 -18.96 -0.51
CA PHE A 117 13.55 -20.27 0.15
C PHE A 117 13.42 -21.43 -0.84
N PHE A 118 12.83 -21.18 -2.01
CA PHE A 118 12.63 -22.17 -3.07
C PHE A 118 13.24 -21.70 -4.41
N PRO A 119 14.58 -21.71 -4.55
CA PRO A 119 15.25 -21.18 -5.75
C PRO A 119 14.86 -21.87 -7.06
N SER A 120 14.35 -23.11 -6.99
CA SER A 120 13.84 -23.85 -8.16
C SER A 120 12.64 -23.16 -8.82
N ILE A 121 11.88 -22.36 -8.07
CA ILE A 121 10.74 -21.57 -8.56
C ILE A 121 11.23 -20.29 -9.26
N ALA A 122 12.27 -19.64 -8.73
CA ALA A 122 12.87 -18.42 -9.33
C ALA A 122 13.39 -18.63 -10.76
N SER A 123 13.61 -19.88 -11.19
CA SER A 123 14.10 -20.20 -12.53
C SER A 123 13.15 -19.83 -13.68
N SER A 124 11.87 -19.56 -13.41
CA SER A 124 10.90 -19.20 -14.45
C SER A 124 9.82 -18.25 -13.94
N ASN A 125 9.58 -17.17 -14.68
CA ASN A 125 8.50 -16.21 -14.40
C ASN A 125 7.12 -16.89 -14.36
N GLU A 126 6.91 -17.93 -15.17
CA GLU A 126 5.65 -18.69 -15.17
C GLU A 126 5.43 -19.40 -13.84
N LYS A 127 6.48 -19.97 -13.25
CA LYS A 127 6.39 -20.66 -11.94
C LYS A 127 6.10 -19.67 -10.82
N VAL A 128 6.70 -18.48 -10.87
CA VAL A 128 6.41 -17.40 -9.91
C VAL A 128 4.96 -16.93 -10.05
N GLY A 129 4.48 -16.77 -11.29
CA GLY A 129 3.08 -16.43 -11.56
C GLY A 129 2.10 -17.50 -11.07
N LEU A 130 2.40 -18.78 -11.26
CA LEU A 130 1.58 -19.89 -10.74
C LEU A 130 1.58 -19.92 -9.21
N LEU A 131 2.72 -19.65 -8.57
CA LEU A 131 2.79 -19.53 -7.11
C LEU A 131 1.91 -18.36 -6.62
N ALA A 132 2.01 -17.20 -7.24
CA ALA A 132 1.16 -16.05 -6.92
C ALA A 132 -0.34 -16.39 -7.10
N ALA A 133 -0.73 -17.00 -8.22
CA ALA A 133 -2.12 -17.43 -8.44
C ALA A 133 -2.59 -18.41 -7.34
N SER A 134 -1.74 -19.35 -6.92
CA SER A 134 -2.06 -20.28 -5.84
C SER A 134 -2.25 -19.58 -4.48
N LEU A 135 -1.44 -18.56 -4.17
CA LEU A 135 -1.59 -17.76 -2.95
C LEU A 135 -2.93 -17.02 -2.92
N VAL A 136 -3.36 -16.43 -4.04
CA VAL A 136 -4.68 -15.78 -4.14
C VAL A 136 -5.80 -16.78 -3.88
N ILE A 137 -5.74 -17.96 -4.49
CA ILE A 137 -6.74 -19.02 -4.28
C ILE A 137 -6.78 -19.47 -2.81
N ILE A 138 -5.62 -19.65 -2.18
CA ILE A 138 -5.54 -20.04 -0.76
C ILE A 138 -6.17 -18.96 0.13
N LEU A 139 -5.85 -17.68 -0.10
CA LEU A 139 -6.41 -16.58 0.67
C LEU A 139 -7.92 -16.43 0.44
N LEU A 140 -8.38 -16.65 -0.79
CA LEU A 140 -9.81 -16.68 -1.12
C LEU A 140 -10.53 -17.80 -0.34
N LEU A 141 -9.97 -19.02 -0.33
CA LEU A 141 -10.53 -20.14 0.43
C LEU A 141 -10.54 -19.85 1.94
N LEU A 142 -9.47 -19.24 2.47
CA LEU A 142 -9.40 -18.84 3.88
C LEU A 142 -10.48 -17.79 4.21
N ASN A 143 -10.70 -16.83 3.31
CA ASN A 143 -11.75 -15.82 3.47
C ASN A 143 -13.15 -16.46 3.55
N ILE A 144 -13.41 -17.52 2.77
CA ILE A 144 -14.67 -18.28 2.82
C ILE A 144 -14.83 -19.07 4.13
N VAL A 145 -13.76 -19.64 4.68
CA VAL A 145 -13.81 -20.47 5.90
C VAL A 145 -14.03 -19.64 7.18
N GLY A 146 -13.62 -18.38 7.20
CA GLY A 146 -14.05 -17.42 8.22
C GLY A 146 -12.96 -16.47 8.72
N ILE A 147 -13.36 -15.19 8.84
CA ILE A 147 -12.49 -14.02 9.10
C ILE A 147 -11.86 -14.00 10.50
N ARG A 148 -12.41 -14.73 11.48
CA ARG A 148 -11.94 -14.65 12.88
C ARG A 148 -10.50 -15.13 13.09
N LEU A 149 -10.08 -16.19 12.40
CA LEU A 149 -8.69 -16.67 12.46
C LEU A 149 -7.75 -15.72 11.69
N SER A 150 -8.26 -15.11 10.61
CA SER A 150 -7.51 -14.17 9.78
C SER A 150 -7.10 -12.91 10.54
N SER A 151 -7.99 -12.35 11.36
CA SER A 151 -7.71 -11.13 12.14
C SER A 151 -6.58 -11.29 13.15
N LEU A 152 -6.52 -12.42 13.87
CA LEU A 152 -5.46 -12.69 14.84
C LEU A 152 -4.11 -12.91 14.14
N LEU A 153 -4.10 -13.68 13.04
CA LEU A 153 -2.90 -13.89 12.25
C LEU A 153 -2.35 -12.57 11.70
N ASN A 154 -3.22 -11.69 11.21
CA ASN A 154 -2.82 -10.39 10.69
C ASN A 154 -2.16 -9.54 11.79
N GLU A 155 -2.76 -9.43 12.97
CA GLU A 155 -2.19 -8.66 14.09
C GLU A 155 -0.80 -9.16 14.50
N VAL A 156 -0.61 -10.48 14.58
CA VAL A 156 0.68 -11.09 14.92
C VAL A 156 1.73 -10.82 13.84
N LEU A 157 1.38 -10.97 12.55
CA LEU A 157 2.29 -10.76 11.43
C LEU A 157 2.71 -9.30 11.31
N VAL A 158 1.77 -8.37 11.48
CA VAL A 158 2.05 -6.93 11.51
C VAL A 158 2.99 -6.60 12.68
N GLY A 159 2.68 -7.08 13.89
CA GLY A 159 3.53 -6.89 15.06
C GLY A 159 4.96 -7.41 14.86
N LEU A 160 5.11 -8.61 14.29
CA LEU A 160 6.41 -9.16 13.92
C LEU A 160 7.14 -8.28 12.89
N GLY A 161 6.42 -7.79 11.87
CA GLY A 161 6.94 -6.88 10.86
C GLY A 161 7.54 -5.61 11.47
N ILE A 162 6.83 -4.97 12.39
CA ILE A 162 7.31 -3.78 13.12
C ILE A 162 8.61 -4.08 13.87
N VAL A 163 8.65 -5.20 14.58
CA VAL A 163 9.83 -5.60 15.37
C VAL A 163 11.03 -5.80 14.45
N VAL A 164 10.87 -6.54 13.34
CA VAL A 164 11.95 -6.79 12.38
C VAL A 164 12.43 -5.48 11.76
N GLN A 165 11.54 -4.61 11.30
CA GLN A 165 11.90 -3.30 10.74
C GLN A 165 12.65 -2.42 11.75
N SER A 166 12.18 -2.40 13.01
CA SER A 166 12.81 -1.64 14.09
C SER A 166 14.22 -2.14 14.39
N ILE A 167 14.42 -3.46 14.44
CA ILE A 167 15.73 -4.08 14.64
C ILE A 167 16.67 -3.70 13.48
N ILE A 168 16.22 -3.82 12.23
CA ILE A 168 17.02 -3.45 11.06
C ILE A 168 17.42 -1.98 11.12
N LEU A 169 16.49 -1.08 11.45
CA LEU A 169 16.76 0.35 11.62
C LEU A 169 17.80 0.62 12.70
N ILE A 170 17.62 0.07 13.91
CA ILE A 170 18.52 0.31 15.05
C ILE A 170 19.92 -0.24 14.77
N LEU A 171 20.03 -1.46 14.23
CA LEU A 171 21.31 -2.06 13.88
C LEU A 171 22.01 -1.27 12.76
N SER A 172 21.27 -0.83 11.75
CA SER A 172 21.84 -0.02 10.65
C SER A 172 22.36 1.32 11.16
N LEU A 173 21.60 1.99 12.03
CA LEU A 173 21.97 3.27 12.63
C LEU A 173 23.19 3.15 13.57
N THR A 174 23.33 2.04 14.28
CA THR A 174 24.41 1.87 15.27
C THR A 174 25.70 1.32 14.66
N LEU A 175 25.61 0.42 13.68
CA LEU A 175 26.78 -0.30 13.15
C LEU A 175 27.35 0.30 11.86
N ASN A 176 26.50 0.85 10.98
CA ASN A 176 26.89 1.19 9.60
C ASN A 176 26.54 2.62 9.19
N PHE A 177 25.96 3.42 10.07
CA PHE A 177 25.54 4.77 9.71
C PHE A 177 26.72 5.73 9.63
N ASN A 178 26.90 6.30 8.44
CA ASN A 178 27.89 7.33 8.19
C ASN A 178 27.18 8.63 7.78
N TRP A 179 27.28 9.64 8.63
CA TRP A 179 26.61 10.93 8.40
C TRP A 179 27.07 11.61 7.11
N GLY A 180 28.38 11.59 6.81
CA GLY A 180 28.92 12.20 5.60
C GLY A 180 28.40 11.53 4.33
N PHE A 181 28.39 10.20 4.31
CA PHE A 181 27.83 9.42 3.20
C PHE A 181 26.33 9.65 3.03
N PHE A 182 25.57 9.68 4.14
CA PHE A 182 24.13 9.97 4.11
C PHE A 182 23.84 11.33 3.47
N VAL A 183 24.52 12.39 3.92
CA VAL A 183 24.33 13.74 3.36
C VAL A 183 24.71 13.79 1.89
N GLN A 184 25.81 13.14 1.49
CA GLN A 184 26.21 13.06 0.08
C GLN A 184 25.16 12.36 -0.78
N GLN A 185 24.58 11.27 -0.29
CA GLN A 185 23.54 10.52 -1.00
C GLN A 185 22.25 11.33 -1.15
N VAL A 186 21.79 11.99 -0.08
CA VAL A 186 20.55 12.80 -0.09
C VAL A 186 20.69 14.02 -1.01
N LEU A 187 21.87 14.62 -1.09
CA LEU A 187 22.11 15.75 -1.99
C LEU A 187 22.23 15.33 -3.46
N ASN A 188 22.75 14.13 -3.73
CA ASN A 188 22.87 13.62 -5.09
C ASN A 188 21.48 13.31 -5.69
N PHE A 189 21.16 13.90 -6.83
CA PHE A 189 19.86 13.77 -7.50
C PHE A 189 19.76 12.40 -8.19
N GLY A 190 19.61 11.34 -7.40
CA GLY A 190 19.24 10.00 -7.85
C GLY A 190 20.17 9.36 -8.89
N VAL A 191 19.63 8.33 -9.56
CA VAL A 191 20.36 7.57 -10.58
C VAL A 191 20.24 8.27 -11.93
N ASP A 192 21.31 8.90 -12.40
CA ASP A 192 21.34 9.58 -13.70
C ASP A 192 21.72 8.63 -14.84
N LYS A 193 20.98 7.52 -14.94
CA LYS A 193 21.12 6.53 -16.02
C LYS A 193 19.73 6.03 -16.42
N PRO A 194 19.53 5.69 -17.70
CA PRO A 194 18.30 5.04 -18.13
C PRO A 194 18.14 3.69 -17.42
N GLN A 195 16.93 3.43 -16.96
CA GLN A 195 16.56 2.22 -16.24
C GLN A 195 15.65 1.34 -17.10
N PRO A 196 15.78 0.00 -17.00
CA PRO A 196 14.90 -0.91 -17.71
C PRO A 196 13.43 -0.69 -17.30
N GLY A 197 12.52 -0.69 -18.28
CA GLY A 197 11.08 -0.59 -18.03
C GLY A 197 10.54 0.83 -17.82
N ILE A 198 11.39 1.86 -17.89
CA ILE A 198 10.94 3.27 -17.89
C ILE A 198 10.99 3.82 -19.32
N GLU A 199 9.86 4.35 -19.79
CA GLU A 199 9.81 5.13 -21.02
C GLU A 199 10.11 6.61 -20.73
N TYR A 200 11.13 7.15 -21.39
CA TYR A 200 11.58 8.52 -21.19
C TYR A 200 11.00 9.43 -22.27
N PHE A 201 9.93 10.15 -21.93
CA PHE A 201 9.19 11.00 -22.87
C PHE A 201 9.71 12.43 -22.96
N LEU A 202 10.59 12.84 -22.04
CA LEU A 202 11.10 14.22 -21.95
C LEU A 202 12.58 14.27 -22.39
N PRO A 203 12.89 14.48 -23.69
CA PRO A 203 14.25 14.35 -24.22
C PRO A 203 15.24 15.39 -23.67
N ASN A 204 14.75 16.55 -23.20
CA ASN A 204 15.58 17.64 -22.67
C ASN A 204 15.68 17.64 -21.13
N VAL A 205 15.16 16.61 -20.46
CA VAL A 205 15.16 16.50 -19.01
C VAL A 205 16.11 15.40 -18.59
N HIS A 206 16.97 15.67 -17.60
CA HIS A 206 17.91 14.68 -17.07
C HIS A 206 17.20 13.40 -16.62
N PHE A 207 17.85 12.25 -16.84
CA PHE A 207 17.32 10.95 -16.46
C PHE A 207 17.07 10.86 -14.96
N SER A 208 17.95 11.46 -14.15
CA SER A 208 17.77 11.64 -12.71
C SER A 208 16.40 12.19 -12.30
N LEU A 209 15.91 13.25 -12.95
CA LEU A 209 14.61 13.84 -12.63
C LEU A 209 13.46 12.94 -13.08
N GLN A 210 13.54 12.35 -14.26
CA GLN A 210 12.51 11.43 -14.77
C GLN A 210 12.41 10.17 -13.89
N ASN A 211 13.55 9.61 -13.48
CA ASN A 211 13.63 8.49 -12.54
C ASN A 211 13.09 8.87 -11.17
N PHE A 212 13.36 10.08 -10.70
CA PHE A 212 12.80 10.58 -9.44
C PHE A 212 11.28 10.72 -9.51
N ILE A 213 10.73 11.26 -10.61
CA ILE A 213 9.28 11.36 -10.82
C ILE A 213 8.64 9.97 -10.83
N TYR A 214 9.24 9.02 -11.53
CA TYR A 214 8.78 7.63 -11.54
C TYR A 214 8.86 6.98 -10.15
N ALA A 215 9.93 7.24 -9.40
CA ALA A 215 10.05 6.77 -8.02
C ALA A 215 8.98 7.38 -7.10
N MET A 216 8.62 8.65 -7.29
CA MET A 216 7.52 9.29 -6.55
C MET A 216 6.19 8.59 -6.82
N THR A 217 5.90 8.19 -8.06
CA THR A 217 4.66 7.46 -8.37
C THR A 217 4.62 6.09 -7.70
N ILE A 218 5.76 5.39 -7.59
CA ILE A 218 5.86 4.14 -6.83
C ILE A 218 5.73 4.41 -5.32
N ALA A 219 6.33 5.49 -4.81
CA ALA A 219 6.19 5.85 -3.41
C ALA A 219 4.74 6.17 -3.05
N MET A 220 3.96 6.77 -3.97
CA MET A 220 2.53 7.00 -3.78
C MET A 220 1.73 5.71 -3.66
N SER A 221 2.11 4.64 -4.37
CA SER A 221 1.48 3.33 -4.20
C SER A 221 1.82 2.68 -2.86
N SER A 222 2.69 3.29 -2.03
CA SER A 222 3.02 2.78 -0.69
C SER A 222 2.12 3.33 0.41
N PHE A 223 1.13 4.11 0.01
CA PHE A 223 0.24 4.84 0.88
C PHE A 223 -1.20 4.56 0.44
N ILE A 224 -1.54 3.29 0.31
CA ILE A 224 -2.89 2.81 0.00
C ILE A 224 -3.54 2.33 1.31
N GLY A 225 -4.88 2.34 1.40
CA GLY A 225 -5.62 1.70 2.51
C GLY A 225 -6.44 2.62 3.41
N ILE A 226 -6.49 3.93 3.14
CA ILE A 226 -7.44 4.82 3.84
C ILE A 226 -8.88 4.36 3.56
N GLU A 227 -9.10 3.83 2.35
CA GLU A 227 -10.36 3.31 1.85
C GLU A 227 -10.88 2.17 2.73
N SER A 228 -9.99 1.30 3.23
CA SER A 228 -10.34 0.18 4.10
C SER A 228 -10.99 0.67 5.40
N ILE A 229 -10.45 1.74 6.00
CA ILE A 229 -11.02 2.36 7.19
C ILE A 229 -12.39 2.97 6.87
N ALA A 230 -12.51 3.67 5.74
CA ALA A 230 -13.76 4.30 5.32
C ALA A 230 -14.85 3.27 4.98
N GLN A 231 -14.49 2.10 4.46
CA GLN A 231 -15.42 1.01 4.22
C GLN A 231 -15.91 0.35 5.51
N ALA A 232 -15.06 0.29 6.54
CA ALA A 232 -15.42 -0.20 7.87
C ALA A 232 -16.20 0.83 8.73
N ALA A 233 -16.63 1.96 8.16
CA ALA A 233 -17.29 3.04 8.91
C ALA A 233 -18.56 2.58 9.65
N GLU A 234 -19.35 1.68 9.05
CA GLU A 234 -20.57 1.15 9.68
C GLU A 234 -20.30 0.16 10.84
N GLU A 235 -19.13 -0.48 10.83
CA GLU A 235 -18.65 -1.42 11.86
C GLU A 235 -17.86 -0.72 12.97
N THR A 236 -17.55 0.57 12.80
CA THR A 236 -16.77 1.34 13.75
C THR A 236 -17.65 1.91 14.87
N ARG A 237 -17.20 1.77 16.12
CA ARG A 237 -17.82 2.35 17.30
C ARG A 237 -17.63 3.86 17.32
N LYS A 238 -18.68 4.58 17.67
CA LYS A 238 -18.66 6.04 17.84
C LYS A 238 -17.88 6.45 19.08
#